data_AF-A0A7J8E619-F1
#
_entry.id   AF-A0A7J8E619-F1
#
_cell.length_a   1.000
_cell.length_b   1.000
_cell.length_c   1.000
_cell.angle_alpha   90.00
_cell.angle_beta   90.00
_cell.angle_gamma   90.00
#
_symmetry.space_group_name_H-M   'P 1'
#
loop_
_entity.id
_entity.type
_entity.pdbx_description
1 polymer ?
#
loop_
_entity_poly.entity_id
_entity_poly.type
_entity_poly.pdbx_seq_one_letter_code
_entity_poly.pdbx_strand_id
1 'polypeptide(L)'
;MNSSLKCRTLSDIFLLFKSSDFITRDFTQPFIHCTDDSPDPCMEYELVLRKWCELIPGAEFRCFVKENKLIGVSQRDYTQYYDHISKQKEEICRCIQDFFKKHIQYKFLDEDFVFDIYRDSRGKVWLIDFNPFGEVTDSLLFTWEELISGRNLKGDFSEGDALEQDSPAFRCTNSEVTVQPSPYLSYRLPKDFVDLSTGEDAHKLIDFLKLKRNQQEDD
;
A
#
# COMPACT_ATOMS: atom_id res chain seq x y z
N MET A 1 21.52 2.79 7.78
CA MET A 1 21.13 3.42 6.51
C MET A 1 20.16 4.54 6.82
N ASN A 2 20.35 5.73 6.26
CA ASN A 2 19.30 6.76 6.30
C ASN A 2 18.08 6.16 5.60
N SER A 3 16.93 6.08 6.27
CA SER A 3 15.67 5.50 5.79
C SER A 3 15.09 6.27 4.59
N SER A 4 15.82 6.35 3.49
CA SER A 4 15.49 7.15 2.30
C SER A 4 15.74 6.32 1.04
N LEU A 5 14.84 6.43 0.08
CA LEU A 5 14.96 5.82 -1.25
C LEU A 5 15.84 6.66 -2.21
N LYS A 6 16.38 7.80 -1.74
CA LYS A 6 17.21 8.69 -2.55
C LYS A 6 18.56 8.05 -2.85
N CYS A 7 18.76 7.66 -4.10
CA CYS A 7 20.04 7.17 -4.61
C CYS A 7 20.83 8.31 -5.26
N ARG A 8 22.15 8.38 -5.01
CA ARG A 8 23.08 9.32 -5.68
C ARG A 8 24.09 8.60 -6.55
N THR A 9 24.32 7.32 -6.29
CA THR A 9 25.27 6.47 -7.00
C THR A 9 24.62 5.18 -7.45
N LEU A 10 25.25 4.49 -8.40
CA LEU A 10 24.83 3.16 -8.83
C LEU A 10 24.88 2.14 -7.69
N SER A 11 25.86 2.27 -6.78
CA SER A 11 25.97 1.41 -5.59
C SER A 11 24.77 1.55 -4.66
N ASP A 12 24.22 2.76 -4.51
CA ASP A 12 23.01 2.98 -3.71
C ASP A 12 21.81 2.22 -4.31
N ILE A 13 21.68 2.25 -5.63
CA ILE A 13 20.61 1.53 -6.37
C ILE A 13 20.75 0.03 -6.14
N PHE A 14 21.95 -0.52 -6.36
CA PHE A 14 22.17 -1.95 -6.16
C PHE A 14 21.93 -2.39 -4.72
N LEU A 15 22.33 -1.57 -3.75
CA LEU A 15 22.12 -1.87 -2.34
C LEU A 15 20.63 -1.91 -2.02
N LEU A 16 19.88 -0.88 -2.42
CA LEU A 16 18.44 -0.80 -2.21
C LEU A 16 17.69 -1.96 -2.85
N PHE A 17 18.07 -2.32 -4.09
CA PHE A 17 17.42 -3.40 -4.83
C PHE A 17 17.70 -4.76 -4.20
N LYS A 18 18.96 -5.04 -3.84
CA LYS A 18 19.35 -6.31 -3.23
C LYS A 18 18.83 -6.51 -1.80
N SER A 19 18.51 -5.43 -1.09
CA SER A 19 17.99 -5.49 0.27
C SER A 19 16.47 -5.40 0.37
N SER A 20 15.75 -5.37 -0.76
CA SER A 20 14.30 -5.18 -0.78
C SER A 20 13.56 -6.50 -0.96
N ASP A 21 12.73 -6.84 0.02
CA ASP A 21 11.83 -8.00 -0.08
C ASP A 21 10.77 -7.79 -1.17
N PHE A 22 10.34 -6.55 -1.42
CA PHE A 22 9.40 -6.24 -2.50
C PHE A 22 10.02 -6.58 -3.86
N ILE A 23 11.24 -6.12 -4.12
CA ILE A 23 11.94 -6.39 -5.39
C ILE A 23 12.25 -7.89 -5.51
N THR A 24 12.60 -8.55 -4.42
CA THR A 24 12.80 -10.01 -4.41
C THR A 24 11.53 -10.76 -4.79
N ARG A 25 10.36 -10.32 -4.30
CA ARG A 25 9.07 -10.89 -4.68
C ARG A 25 8.76 -10.67 -6.16
N ASP A 26 9.00 -9.47 -6.70
CA ASP A 26 8.80 -9.19 -8.13
C ASP A 26 9.63 -10.12 -9.04
N PHE A 27 10.82 -10.54 -8.60
CA PHE A 27 11.66 -11.47 -9.35
C PHE A 27 11.31 -12.94 -9.19
N THR A 28 10.74 -13.34 -8.05
CA THR A 28 10.62 -14.76 -7.69
C THR A 28 9.19 -15.28 -7.68
N GLN A 29 8.21 -14.41 -7.40
CA GLN A 29 6.82 -14.76 -7.17
C GLN A 29 5.83 -13.70 -7.71
N PRO A 30 6.03 -13.13 -8.93
CA PRO A 30 5.16 -12.05 -9.44
C PRO A 30 3.70 -12.48 -9.67
N PHE A 31 3.46 -13.76 -9.93
CA PHE A 31 2.13 -14.31 -10.28
C PHE A 31 1.55 -15.24 -9.20
N ILE A 32 2.12 -15.27 -7.99
CA ILE A 32 1.71 -16.25 -6.95
C ILE A 32 0.24 -16.14 -6.53
N HIS A 33 -0.39 -14.97 -6.75
CA HIS A 33 -1.80 -14.72 -6.46
C HIS A 33 -2.70 -14.68 -7.70
N CYS A 34 -2.15 -14.95 -8.89
CA CYS A 34 -2.93 -15.12 -10.10
C CYS A 34 -3.63 -16.48 -10.03
N THR A 35 -4.94 -16.49 -10.29
CA THR A 35 -5.78 -17.69 -10.21
C THR A 35 -6.35 -18.09 -11.57
N ASP A 36 -5.94 -17.42 -12.63
CA ASP A 36 -6.28 -17.80 -13.98
C ASP A 36 -5.51 -19.06 -14.39
N ASP A 37 -6.14 -19.95 -15.16
CA ASP A 37 -5.52 -21.20 -15.63
C ASP A 37 -4.46 -20.98 -16.73
N SER A 38 -3.87 -19.78 -16.79
CA SER A 38 -2.89 -19.40 -17.81
C SER A 38 -1.47 -19.69 -17.31
N PRO A 39 -0.54 -20.09 -18.20
CA PRO A 39 0.86 -20.23 -17.80
C PRO A 39 1.48 -18.86 -17.55
N ASP A 40 2.38 -18.78 -16.56
CA ASP A 40 3.14 -17.57 -16.27
C ASP A 40 3.79 -17.01 -17.55
N PRO A 41 3.57 -15.73 -17.87
CA PRO A 41 4.12 -15.13 -19.07
C PRO A 41 5.66 -15.01 -18.97
N CYS A 42 6.32 -15.02 -20.12
CA CYS A 42 7.75 -14.69 -20.18
C CYS A 42 7.91 -13.20 -19.89
N MET A 43 8.63 -12.88 -18.81
CA MET A 43 8.82 -11.50 -18.35
C MET A 43 10.14 -10.91 -18.83
N GLU A 44 10.06 -9.71 -19.39
CA GLU A 44 11.19 -8.80 -19.56
C GLU A 44 11.15 -7.77 -18.43
N TYR A 45 12.22 -7.74 -17.61
CA TYR A 45 12.29 -6.83 -16.47
C TYR A 45 12.84 -5.46 -16.90
N GLU A 46 12.21 -4.40 -16.40
CA GLU A 46 12.64 -3.02 -16.63
C GLU A 46 13.16 -2.38 -15.34
N LEU A 47 14.25 -1.62 -15.45
CA LEU A 47 14.75 -0.79 -14.37
C LEU A 47 14.16 0.62 -14.48
N VAL A 48 13.20 0.94 -13.61
CA VAL A 48 12.57 2.27 -13.57
C VAL A 48 13.30 3.19 -12.60
N LEU A 49 13.89 4.27 -13.11
CA LEU A 49 14.51 5.32 -12.30
C LEU A 49 13.67 6.60 -12.32
N ARG A 50 13.02 6.91 -11.20
CA ARG A 50 12.22 8.13 -11.03
C ARG A 50 13.08 9.24 -10.41
N LYS A 51 12.93 10.48 -10.90
CA LYS A 51 13.62 11.64 -10.31
C LYS A 51 13.19 11.82 -8.85
N TRP A 52 14.15 11.84 -7.94
CA TRP A 52 13.88 12.09 -6.52
C TRP A 52 13.21 13.45 -6.31
N CYS A 53 12.13 13.44 -5.53
CA CYS A 53 11.46 14.63 -5.02
C CYS A 53 11.11 14.41 -3.53
N GLU A 54 11.12 15.48 -2.76
CA GLU A 54 10.72 15.44 -1.35
C GLU A 54 9.21 15.61 -1.27
N LEU A 55 8.49 14.49 -1.27
CA LEU A 55 7.05 14.46 -1.07
C LEU A 55 6.73 14.54 0.43
N ILE A 56 5.72 15.32 0.77
CA ILE A 56 5.20 15.41 2.13
C ILE A 56 4.27 14.21 2.35
N PRO A 57 4.55 13.30 3.32
CA PRO A 57 3.77 12.06 3.47
C PRO A 57 2.27 12.29 3.71
N GLY A 58 1.91 13.35 4.44
CA GLY A 58 0.52 13.75 4.68
C GLY A 58 -0.24 14.29 3.46
N ALA A 59 0.36 14.25 2.27
CA ALA A 59 -0.26 14.63 1.01
C ALA A 59 -0.37 13.45 0.02
N GLU A 60 -0.06 12.24 0.45
CA GLU A 60 -0.19 11.00 -0.32
C GLU A 60 -1.47 10.25 0.06
N PHE A 61 -2.17 9.76 -0.98
CA PHE A 61 -3.42 9.03 -0.82
C PHE A 61 -3.44 7.82 -1.74
N ARG A 62 -4.01 6.72 -1.23
CA ARG A 62 -4.31 5.51 -1.99
C ARG A 62 -5.78 5.49 -2.35
N CYS A 63 -6.06 5.26 -3.62
CA CYS A 63 -7.40 5.32 -4.19
C CYS A 63 -7.79 3.94 -4.73
N PHE A 64 -8.98 3.47 -4.39
CA PHE A 64 -9.48 2.15 -4.74
C PHE A 64 -10.58 2.30 -5.80
N VAL A 65 -10.40 1.64 -6.94
CA VAL A 65 -11.33 1.65 -8.06
C VAL A 65 -11.88 0.25 -8.26
N LYS A 66 -13.20 0.16 -8.39
CA LYS A 66 -13.91 -1.07 -8.72
C LYS A 66 -15.03 -0.77 -9.69
N GLU A 67 -15.20 -1.60 -10.71
CA GLU A 67 -16.18 -1.44 -11.80
C GLU A 67 -16.12 -0.03 -12.41
N ASN A 68 -14.89 0.47 -12.64
CA ASN A 68 -14.62 1.82 -13.13
C ASN A 68 -15.17 2.96 -12.24
N LYS A 69 -15.41 2.69 -10.95
CA LYS A 69 -15.85 3.69 -9.97
C LYS A 69 -14.85 3.82 -8.85
N LEU A 70 -14.53 5.06 -8.48
CA LEU A 70 -13.74 5.33 -7.28
C LEU A 70 -14.59 5.03 -6.04
N ILE A 71 -14.26 3.96 -5.32
CA ILE A 71 -15.03 3.47 -4.18
C ILE A 71 -14.44 3.90 -2.83
N GLY A 72 -13.13 4.16 -2.77
CA GLY A 72 -12.44 4.46 -1.52
C GLY A 72 -11.18 5.30 -1.71
N VAL A 73 -10.86 6.09 -0.70
CA VAL A 73 -9.64 6.89 -0.57
C VAL A 73 -9.11 6.74 0.86
N SER A 74 -7.86 6.31 0.99
CA SER A 74 -7.14 6.21 2.26
C SER A 74 -5.96 7.17 2.27
N GLN A 75 -5.73 7.82 3.41
CA GLN A 75 -4.41 8.39 3.72
C GLN A 75 -3.32 7.32 3.60
N ARG A 76 -2.21 7.64 2.92
CA ARG A 76 -1.12 6.67 2.68
C ARG A 76 -0.26 6.41 3.92
N ASP A 77 0.15 7.47 4.60
CA ASP A 77 0.81 7.38 5.92
C ASP A 77 -0.21 7.46 7.03
N TYR A 78 -0.94 6.37 7.27
CA TYR A 78 -1.95 6.31 8.33
C TYR A 78 -1.36 6.24 9.75
N THR A 79 -0.04 6.13 9.90
CA THR A 79 0.59 6.07 11.24
C THR A 79 0.67 7.43 11.93
N GLN A 80 0.44 8.51 11.17
CA GLN A 80 0.51 9.88 11.65
C GLN A 80 -0.81 10.61 11.48
N TYR A 81 -1.08 11.52 12.42
CA TYR A 81 -2.19 12.46 12.33
C TYR A 81 -1.76 13.73 11.59
N TYR A 82 -2.56 14.13 10.60
CA TYR A 82 -2.37 15.39 9.88
C TYR A 82 -3.66 16.22 9.92
N ASP A 83 -3.63 17.27 10.74
CA ASP A 83 -4.77 18.18 10.96
C ASP A 83 -5.35 18.75 9.65
N HIS A 84 -4.52 19.03 8.64
CA HIS A 84 -5.00 19.55 7.36
C HIS A 84 -5.85 18.53 6.59
N ILE A 85 -5.63 17.23 6.74
CA ILE A 85 -6.41 16.19 6.04
C ILE A 85 -7.85 16.20 6.56
N SER A 86 -8.02 16.26 7.89
CA SER A 86 -9.36 16.33 8.50
C SER A 86 -10.08 17.64 8.14
N LYS A 87 -9.36 18.76 8.10
CA LYS A 87 -9.94 20.10 7.79
C LYS A 87 -10.26 20.30 6.31
N GLN A 88 -9.56 19.63 5.40
CA GLN A 88 -9.70 19.80 3.94
C GLN A 88 -10.26 18.54 3.26
N LYS A 89 -10.88 17.64 4.02
CA LYS A 89 -11.35 16.33 3.57
C LYS A 89 -12.19 16.43 2.29
N GLU A 90 -13.18 17.31 2.28
CA GLU A 90 -14.10 17.48 1.16
C GLU A 90 -13.38 18.00 -0.09
N GLU A 91 -12.45 18.94 0.08
CA GLU A 91 -11.66 19.49 -1.02
C GLU A 91 -10.69 18.44 -1.60
N ILE A 92 -10.01 17.69 -0.74
CA ILE A 92 -9.11 16.60 -1.15
C ILE A 92 -9.90 15.55 -1.93
N CYS A 93 -11.04 15.10 -1.39
CA CYS A 93 -11.90 14.11 -2.03
C CYS A 93 -12.34 14.58 -3.42
N ARG A 94 -12.83 15.82 -3.53
CA ARG A 94 -13.23 16.43 -4.81
C ARG A 94 -12.07 16.49 -5.81
N CYS A 95 -10.88 16.93 -5.39
CA CYS A 95 -9.70 16.98 -6.26
C CYS A 95 -9.33 15.58 -6.81
N ILE A 96 -9.41 14.54 -5.99
CA ILE A 96 -9.13 13.16 -6.38
C ILE A 96 -10.20 12.65 -7.35
N GLN A 97 -11.48 12.89 -7.05
CA GLN A 97 -12.59 12.51 -7.94
C GLN A 97 -12.47 13.20 -9.31
N ASP A 98 -12.22 14.51 -9.34
CA ASP A 98 -12.04 15.27 -10.58
C ASP A 98 -10.84 14.74 -11.39
N PHE A 99 -9.73 14.43 -10.71
CA PHE A 99 -8.55 13.84 -11.34
C PHE A 99 -8.87 12.47 -11.94
N PHE A 100 -9.53 11.59 -11.17
CA PHE A 100 -9.94 10.26 -11.62
C PHE A 100 -10.85 10.33 -12.85
N LYS A 101 -11.97 11.07 -12.75
CA LYS A 101 -12.96 11.22 -13.84
C LYS A 101 -12.32 11.78 -15.11
N LYS A 102 -11.39 12.73 -14.97
CA LYS A 102 -10.75 13.39 -16.12
C LYS A 102 -9.62 12.58 -16.75
N HIS A 103 -8.79 11.93 -15.95
CA HIS A 103 -7.51 11.38 -16.40
C HIS A 103 -7.44 9.85 -16.45
N ILE A 104 -8.26 9.15 -15.66
CA ILE A 104 -8.11 7.69 -15.47
C ILE A 104 -9.37 6.92 -15.87
N GLN A 105 -10.54 7.38 -15.43
CA GLN A 105 -11.80 6.65 -15.61
C GLN A 105 -12.06 6.36 -17.10
N TYR A 106 -12.33 5.09 -17.43
CA TYR A 106 -12.52 4.59 -18.81
C TYR A 106 -11.34 4.81 -19.77
N LYS A 107 -10.14 5.11 -19.25
CA LYS A 107 -8.90 5.26 -20.02
C LYS A 107 -7.83 4.25 -19.62
N PHE A 108 -7.93 3.70 -18.43
CA PHE A 108 -7.13 2.56 -17.98
C PHE A 108 -7.71 1.25 -18.51
N LEU A 109 -6.87 0.23 -18.68
CA LEU A 109 -7.26 -1.03 -19.30
C LEU A 109 -8.20 -1.86 -18.42
N ASP A 110 -7.94 -1.90 -17.13
CA ASP A 110 -8.72 -2.65 -16.16
C ASP A 110 -9.80 -1.79 -15.51
N GLU A 111 -10.89 -2.43 -15.08
CA GLU A 111 -11.99 -1.76 -14.36
C GLU A 111 -11.76 -1.71 -12.84
N ASP A 112 -10.93 -2.62 -12.34
CA ASP A 112 -10.63 -2.83 -10.92
C ASP A 112 -9.13 -2.64 -10.70
N PHE A 113 -8.75 -1.58 -10.00
CA PHE A 113 -7.34 -1.29 -9.72
C PHE A 113 -7.21 -0.35 -8.52
N VAL A 114 -5.99 -0.23 -8.03
CA VAL A 114 -5.60 0.74 -7.01
C VAL A 114 -4.63 1.73 -7.62
N PHE A 115 -4.75 3.00 -7.28
CA PHE A 115 -3.79 4.00 -7.71
C PHE A 115 -3.39 4.92 -6.55
N ASP A 116 -2.12 5.27 -6.52
CA ASP A 116 -1.56 6.17 -5.51
C ASP A 116 -1.39 7.56 -6.13
N ILE A 117 -1.73 8.60 -5.37
CA ILE A 117 -1.59 9.99 -5.79
C ILE A 117 -0.90 10.83 -4.73
N TYR A 118 -0.26 11.90 -5.20
CA TYR A 118 0.25 12.99 -4.38
C TYR A 118 -0.51 14.27 -4.72
N ARG A 119 -1.04 14.97 -3.71
CA ARG A 119 -1.68 16.28 -3.87
C ARG A 119 -0.78 17.36 -3.27
N ASP A 120 -0.33 18.31 -4.08
CA ASP A 120 0.46 19.43 -3.57
C ASP A 120 -0.41 20.48 -2.84
N SER A 121 0.23 21.42 -2.16
CA SER A 121 -0.45 22.49 -1.42
C SER A 121 -1.24 23.46 -2.29
N ARG A 122 -1.09 23.41 -3.62
CA ARG A 122 -1.85 24.20 -4.59
C ARG A 122 -3.05 23.42 -5.16
N GLY A 123 -3.27 22.20 -4.68
CA GLY A 123 -4.35 21.32 -5.12
C GLY A 123 -4.05 20.55 -6.41
N LYS A 124 -2.82 20.59 -6.93
CA LYS A 124 -2.45 19.79 -8.10
C LYS A 124 -2.23 18.35 -7.68
N VAL A 125 -2.89 17.44 -8.39
CA VAL A 125 -2.78 16.00 -8.20
C VAL A 125 -1.77 15.40 -9.18
N TRP A 126 -0.93 14.51 -8.68
CA TRP A 126 0.07 13.76 -9.42
C TRP A 126 -0.16 12.27 -9.19
N LEU A 127 -0.26 11.50 -10.26
CA LEU A 127 -0.25 10.04 -10.18
C LEU A 127 1.14 9.57 -9.76
N ILE A 128 1.19 8.70 -8.76
CA ILE A 128 2.42 8.10 -8.24
C ILE A 128 2.53 6.67 -8.75
N ASP A 129 1.50 5.84 -8.62
CA ASP A 129 1.60 4.43 -8.98
C ASP A 129 0.25 3.79 -9.27
N PHE A 130 0.26 2.66 -9.97
CA PHE A 130 -0.88 1.76 -10.11
C PHE A 130 -0.53 0.42 -9.47
N ASN A 131 -1.50 -0.21 -8.83
CA ASN A 131 -1.37 -1.50 -8.16
C ASN A 131 -2.60 -2.38 -8.46
N PRO A 132 -2.46 -3.71 -8.45
CA PRO A 132 -3.60 -4.62 -8.61
C PRO A 132 -4.66 -4.42 -7.51
N PHE A 133 -5.92 -4.65 -7.85
CA PHE A 133 -7.02 -4.68 -6.89
C PHE A 133 -7.10 -6.05 -6.21
N GLY A 134 -6.52 -6.18 -5.02
CA GLY A 134 -6.58 -7.40 -4.22
C GLY A 134 -5.54 -7.43 -3.11
N GLU A 135 -5.51 -8.52 -2.34
CA GLU A 135 -4.71 -8.67 -1.10
C GLU A 135 -3.20 -8.47 -1.27
N VAL A 136 -2.68 -8.55 -2.51
CA VAL A 136 -1.30 -8.21 -2.85
C VAL A 136 -0.96 -6.74 -2.58
N THR A 137 -1.97 -5.88 -2.57
CA THR A 137 -1.86 -4.45 -2.35
C THR A 137 -2.34 -4.12 -0.94
N ASP A 138 -1.53 -3.37 -0.17
CA ASP A 138 -1.92 -2.92 1.17
C ASP A 138 -3.20 -2.05 1.13
N SER A 139 -4.24 -2.46 1.87
CA SER A 139 -5.55 -1.79 1.96
C SER A 139 -5.56 -0.61 2.94
N LEU A 140 -4.49 -0.42 3.72
CA LEU A 140 -4.28 0.68 4.66
C LEU A 140 -5.41 0.81 5.69
N LEU A 141 -6.21 1.88 5.63
CA LEU A 141 -7.33 2.13 6.53
C LEU A 141 -8.60 1.36 6.16
N PHE A 142 -8.53 0.47 5.16
CA PHE A 142 -9.62 -0.40 4.74
C PHE A 142 -9.27 -1.88 4.95
N THR A 143 -10.28 -2.74 4.89
CA THR A 143 -10.11 -4.19 4.69
C THR A 143 -10.39 -4.56 3.24
N TRP A 144 -9.78 -5.65 2.74
CA TRP A 144 -10.13 -6.12 1.39
C TRP A 144 -11.56 -6.64 1.31
N GLU A 145 -12.08 -7.25 2.38
CA GLU A 145 -13.45 -7.75 2.42
C GLU A 145 -14.50 -6.64 2.23
N GLU A 146 -14.30 -5.45 2.81
CA GLU A 146 -15.23 -4.33 2.61
C GLU A 146 -15.08 -3.68 1.23
N LEU A 147 -13.85 -3.58 0.70
CA LEU A 147 -13.60 -3.08 -0.66
C LEU A 147 -14.22 -3.98 -1.73
N ILE A 148 -14.12 -5.30 -1.54
CA ILE A 148 -14.67 -6.31 -2.46
C ILE A 148 -16.20 -6.38 -2.32
N SER A 149 -16.74 -6.42 -1.11
CA SER A 149 -18.19 -6.57 -0.91
C SER A 149 -18.97 -5.27 -1.16
N GLY A 150 -18.30 -4.12 -1.09
CA GLY A 150 -18.93 -2.79 -1.14
C GLY A 150 -19.79 -2.46 0.08
N ARG A 151 -19.89 -3.39 1.05
CA ARG A 151 -20.64 -3.20 2.30
C ARG A 151 -19.80 -2.36 3.24
N ASN A 152 -20.43 -1.47 4.02
CA ASN A 152 -19.77 -0.59 5.01
C ASN A 152 -18.82 0.49 4.47
N LEU A 153 -18.71 0.68 3.14
CA LEU A 153 -18.02 1.85 2.57
C LEU A 153 -18.81 3.16 2.78
N LYS A 154 -20.12 3.05 2.99
CA LYS A 154 -20.98 4.15 3.42
C LYS A 154 -21.13 4.06 4.94
N GLY A 155 -20.42 4.91 5.69
CA GLY A 155 -20.68 5.06 7.14
C GLY A 155 -22.12 5.55 7.39
N ASP A 156 -22.61 5.42 8.62
CA ASP A 156 -23.96 5.78 9.13
C ASP A 156 -24.44 7.20 8.77
N PHE A 157 -24.68 7.49 7.50
CA PHE A 157 -25.48 8.63 7.06
C PHE A 157 -26.95 8.21 7.16
N SER A 158 -27.69 8.96 7.98
CA SER A 158 -29.13 8.81 8.17
C SER A 158 -29.86 8.72 6.82
N GLU A 159 -30.97 7.98 6.77
CA GLU A 159 -31.80 7.64 5.58
C GLU A 159 -32.41 8.84 4.80
N GLY A 160 -31.80 10.03 4.79
CA GLY A 160 -32.38 11.26 4.26
C GLY A 160 -31.87 11.75 2.90
N ASP A 161 -30.63 11.47 2.48
CA ASP A 161 -30.05 12.13 1.30
C ASP A 161 -29.74 11.15 0.15
N ALA A 162 -30.75 10.91 -0.69
CA ALA A 162 -30.63 10.17 -1.93
C ALA A 162 -29.75 10.85 -3.02
N LEU A 163 -29.06 11.94 -2.70
CA LEU A 163 -28.22 12.74 -3.61
C LEU A 163 -26.70 12.51 -3.44
N GLU A 164 -26.23 11.89 -2.34
CA GLU A 164 -24.80 11.63 -2.08
C GLU A 164 -24.33 10.23 -2.55
N GLN A 165 -24.95 9.67 -3.58
CA GLN A 165 -24.69 8.29 -3.99
C GLN A 165 -23.34 8.05 -4.69
N ASP A 166 -22.59 9.11 -5.05
CA ASP A 166 -21.41 9.05 -5.94
C ASP A 166 -20.08 9.51 -5.29
N SER A 167 -20.05 9.76 -3.97
CA SER A 167 -18.81 10.10 -3.25
C SER A 167 -18.10 8.85 -2.71
N PRO A 168 -16.78 8.70 -2.90
CA PRO A 168 -16.03 7.57 -2.36
C PRO A 168 -15.93 7.64 -0.84
N ALA A 169 -15.75 6.48 -0.21
CA ALA A 169 -15.42 6.40 1.20
C ALA A 169 -14.05 7.06 1.45
N PHE A 170 -13.96 8.02 2.36
CA PHE A 170 -12.69 8.68 2.69
C PHE A 170 -12.29 8.39 4.14
N ARG A 171 -11.13 7.75 4.31
CA ARG A 171 -10.57 7.40 5.63
C ARG A 171 -9.21 8.06 5.85
N CYS A 172 -9.07 8.68 7.01
CA CYS A 172 -7.84 9.27 7.52
C CYS A 172 -7.71 8.99 9.02
N THR A 173 -6.49 9.11 9.53
CA THR A 173 -6.24 8.96 10.96
C THR A 173 -6.83 10.15 11.71
N ASN A 174 -7.61 9.89 12.76
CA ASN A 174 -8.39 10.90 13.49
C ASN A 174 -7.89 11.15 14.93
N SER A 175 -6.84 10.45 15.36
CA SER A 175 -6.36 10.51 16.75
C SER A 175 -4.94 11.04 16.82
N GLU A 176 -4.71 12.00 17.72
CA GLU A 176 -3.39 12.54 18.07
C GLU A 176 -2.51 11.54 18.84
N VAL A 177 -2.84 10.24 18.85
CA VAL A 177 -1.97 9.22 19.46
C VAL A 177 -0.64 9.22 18.72
N THR A 178 0.36 9.80 19.39
CA THR A 178 1.69 10.00 18.88
C THR A 178 2.40 8.65 18.69
N VAL A 179 2.68 8.33 17.43
CA VAL A 179 3.56 7.24 16.97
C VAL A 179 2.95 5.83 17.09
N GLN A 180 2.36 5.36 15.99
CA GLN A 180 2.14 3.94 15.74
C GLN A 180 3.44 3.29 15.21
N PRO A 181 3.73 2.02 15.55
CA PRO A 181 4.84 1.29 14.96
C PRO A 181 4.71 1.25 13.43
N SER A 182 5.81 1.45 12.71
CA SER A 182 5.78 1.43 11.24
C SER A 182 5.31 0.06 10.75
N PRO A 183 4.37 0.00 9.81
CA PRO A 183 3.93 -1.28 9.23
C PRO A 183 5.06 -2.01 8.51
N TYR A 184 6.14 -1.31 8.17
CA TYR A 184 7.31 -1.89 7.50
C TYR A 184 8.38 -2.42 8.45
N LEU A 185 8.10 -2.51 9.76
CA LEU A 185 9.06 -3.04 10.74
C LEU A 185 9.41 -4.50 10.48
N SER A 186 8.45 -5.32 10.03
CA SER A 186 8.67 -6.74 9.73
C SER A 186 9.71 -6.95 8.63
N TYR A 187 9.71 -6.10 7.59
CA TYR A 187 10.70 -6.10 6.50
C TYR A 187 12.11 -5.66 6.93
N ARG A 188 12.31 -5.30 8.20
CA ARG A 188 13.64 -4.99 8.77
C ARG A 188 14.18 -6.15 9.60
N LEU A 189 13.40 -7.21 9.77
CA LEU A 189 13.78 -8.40 10.53
C LEU A 189 14.08 -9.55 9.56
N PRO A 190 15.00 -10.46 9.90
CA PRO A 190 15.18 -11.69 9.15
C PRO A 190 13.86 -12.46 9.05
N LYS A 191 13.56 -13.00 7.87
CA LYS A 191 12.32 -13.74 7.61
C LYS A 191 12.06 -14.83 8.66
N ASP A 192 13.11 -15.55 9.07
CA ASP A 192 12.99 -16.59 10.10
C ASP A 192 12.47 -16.05 11.43
N PHE A 193 12.86 -14.84 11.84
CA PHE A 193 12.34 -14.22 13.06
C PHE A 193 10.88 -13.81 12.92
N VAL A 194 10.50 -13.31 11.74
CA VAL A 194 9.09 -12.96 11.45
C VAL A 194 8.24 -14.22 11.51
N ASP A 195 8.61 -15.26 10.78
CA ASP A 195 7.88 -16.53 10.69
C ASP A 195 7.73 -17.21 12.07
N LEU A 196 8.76 -17.12 12.92
CA LEU A 196 8.71 -17.61 14.31
C LEU A 196 7.73 -16.80 15.18
N SER A 197 7.66 -15.48 14.97
CA SER A 197 6.80 -14.57 15.74
C SER A 197 5.34 -14.63 15.31
N THR A 198 5.08 -14.83 14.02
CA THR A 198 3.73 -14.97 13.45
C THR A 198 3.20 -16.40 13.57
N GLY A 199 4.08 -17.38 13.75
CA GLY A 199 3.74 -18.81 13.81
C GLY A 199 3.43 -19.41 12.45
N GLU A 200 3.84 -18.75 11.36
CA GLU A 200 3.60 -19.19 9.98
C GLU A 200 4.39 -20.46 9.61
N ASP A 201 5.54 -20.70 10.26
CA ASP A 201 6.38 -21.88 10.00
C ASP A 201 6.83 -22.59 11.29
N ALA A 202 6.11 -23.66 11.64
CA ALA A 202 6.41 -24.49 12.80
C ALA A 202 7.75 -25.25 12.67
N HIS A 203 8.26 -25.48 11.45
CA HIS A 203 9.53 -26.19 11.25
C HIS A 203 10.71 -25.33 11.67
N LYS A 204 10.67 -24.02 11.40
CA LYS A 204 11.71 -23.08 11.86
C LYS A 204 11.81 -23.01 13.37
N LEU A 205 10.68 -23.12 14.08
CA LEU A 205 10.67 -23.19 15.55
C LEU A 205 11.36 -24.46 16.04
N ILE A 206 11.07 -25.60 15.41
CA ILE A 206 11.69 -26.88 15.74
C ILE A 206 13.21 -26.82 15.51
N ASP A 207 13.66 -26.22 14.41
CA ASP A 207 15.08 -26.12 14.09
C ASP A 207 15.82 -25.16 15.03
N PHE A 208 15.20 -24.04 15.42
CA PHE A 208 15.73 -23.14 16.43
C PHE A 208 15.89 -23.85 17.80
N LEU A 209 14.89 -24.63 18.22
CA LEU A 209 14.94 -25.39 19.47
C LEU A 209 16.04 -26.47 19.46
N LYS A 210 16.26 -27.14 18.32
CA LYS A 210 17.36 -28.11 18.16
C LYS A 210 18.73 -27.44 18.28
N LEU A 211 18.91 -26.26 17.67
CA LEU A 211 20.14 -25.46 17.77
C LEU A 211 20.46 -25.07 19.22
N LYS A 212 19.44 -24.64 19.98
CA LYS A 212 19.58 -24.31 21.41
C LYS A 212 19.96 -25.52 22.27
N ARG A 213 19.39 -26.69 21.99
CA ARG A 213 19.74 -27.93 22.69
C ARG A 213 21.19 -28.33 22.45
N ASN A 214 21.67 -28.26 21.21
CA ASN A 214 23.06 -28.61 20.89
C ASN A 214 24.06 -27.64 21.54
N GLN A 215 23.72 -26.35 21.69
CA GLN A 215 24.55 -25.39 22.43
C GLN A 215 24.63 -25.66 23.94
N GLN A 216 23.66 -26.38 24.52
CA GLN A 216 23.68 -26.78 25.93
C GLN A 216 24.43 -28.10 26.16
N GLU A 217 24.72 -28.87 25.12
CA GLU A 217 25.49 -30.12 25.19
C GLU A 217 27.00 -29.89 24.96
N ASP A 218 27.38 -28.73 24.42
CA ASP A 218 28.77 -28.34 24.12
C ASP A 218 29.41 -27.41 25.20
N ASP A 219 28.68 -27.08 26.28
CA ASP A 219 29.15 -26.37 27.50
C ASP A 219 29.23 -27.34 28.70
#